data_AF-A2DWU4-F1
#
_entry.id   AF-A2DWU4-F1
#
_cell.length_a   1.000
_cell.length_b   1.000
_cell.length_c   1.000
_cell.angle_alpha   90.00
_cell.angle_beta   90.00
_cell.angle_gamma   90.00
#
_symmetry.space_group_name_H-M   'P 1'
#
loop_
_entity.id
_entity.type
_entity.pdbx_description
1 polymer ?
#
loop_
_entity_poly.entity_id
_entity_poly.type
_entity_poly.pdbx_seq_one_letter_code
_entity_poly.pdbx_strand_id
1 'polypeptide(L)'
;MQQQVIRKIPEELENYELIFHEDASINFISSQQKATRILNCRVFTLKTEDGVVQHVKIELTDDKDISFIYESNFSRKLYDESIKETYKLLVDFDAFIENLCIFLQKSLKASDEITIDVIDGKEKSKIVFYQKLKLRTVEVFTLPLNIPDEDYIMRLAQCRFNILNEQLAARTKYLDSAFKTLDNKNPSLASHVRSVIQQKEDGTYKTNSKLSVL
;
A
#
# COMPACT_ATOMS: atom_id res chain seq x y z
N MET A 1 20.86 13.22 4.40
CA MET A 1 20.46 13.21 2.98
C MET A 1 19.65 11.96 2.72
N GLN A 2 18.33 12.06 2.67
CA GLN A 2 17.48 10.95 2.22
C GLN A 2 17.63 10.86 0.69
N GLN A 3 18.18 9.75 0.19
CA GLN A 3 18.15 9.48 -1.24
C GLN A 3 16.69 9.28 -1.62
N GLN A 4 16.13 10.24 -2.36
CA GLN A 4 14.95 9.99 -3.17
C GLN A 4 15.34 8.92 -4.18
N VAL A 5 14.96 7.68 -3.89
CA VAL A 5 14.85 6.65 -4.92
C VAL A 5 13.85 7.23 -5.91
N ILE A 6 14.33 7.62 -7.09
CA ILE A 6 13.49 8.00 -8.22
C ILE A 6 12.61 6.79 -8.47
N ARG A 7 11.36 6.85 -7.99
CA ARG A 7 10.35 5.82 -8.25
C ARG A 7 10.16 5.87 -9.76
N LYS A 8 10.68 4.90 -10.50
CA LYS A 8 10.30 4.71 -11.90
C LYS A 8 8.83 4.35 -11.89
N ILE A 9 7.98 5.36 -12.01
CA ILE A 9 6.55 5.19 -12.16
C ILE A 9 6.32 4.66 -13.59
N PRO A 10 5.41 3.69 -13.83
CA PRO A 10 5.04 3.29 -15.19
C PRO A 10 4.70 4.50 -16.07
N GLU A 11 4.99 4.43 -17.37
CA GLU A 11 4.77 5.54 -18.34
C GLU A 11 3.31 6.03 -18.32
N GLU A 12 2.36 5.13 -18.08
CA GLU A 12 0.94 5.43 -17.98
C GLU A 12 0.57 6.32 -16.77
N LEU A 13 1.49 6.44 -15.82
CA LEU A 13 1.38 7.27 -14.63
C LEU A 13 2.33 8.48 -14.68
N GLU A 14 3.00 8.75 -15.81
CA GLU A 14 3.98 9.85 -15.94
C GLU A 14 3.37 11.23 -15.66
N ASN A 15 2.11 11.44 -16.06
CA ASN A 15 1.39 12.69 -15.83
C ASN A 15 0.61 12.71 -14.50
N TYR A 16 0.64 11.63 -13.73
CA TYR A 16 -0.07 11.54 -12.47
C TYR A 16 0.81 11.98 -11.30
N GLU A 17 0.21 12.76 -10.40
CA GLU A 17 0.79 13.09 -9.11
C GLU A 17 0.34 12.06 -8.06
N LEU A 18 1.30 11.45 -7.37
CA LEU A 18 1.02 10.56 -6.25
C LEU A 18 0.73 11.38 -4.99
N ILE A 19 -0.51 11.36 -4.50
CA ILE A 19 -0.97 12.14 -3.34
C ILE A 19 -1.15 11.32 -2.07
N PHE A 20 -1.21 9.98 -2.18
CA PHE A 20 -1.30 9.07 -1.04
C PHE A 20 -0.54 7.79 -1.35
N HIS A 21 0.25 7.28 -0.40
CA HIS A 21 0.95 6.00 -0.50
C HIS A 21 1.23 5.44 0.89
N GLU A 22 0.43 4.47 1.32
CA GLU A 22 0.58 3.82 2.62
C GLU A 22 0.05 2.37 2.58
N ASP A 23 0.49 1.56 3.52
CA ASP A 23 0.01 0.18 3.68
C ASP A 23 -1.26 0.13 4.54
N ALA A 24 -2.34 -0.42 3.99
CA ALA A 24 -3.65 -0.51 4.62
C ALA A 24 -4.06 -1.94 4.98
N SER A 25 -4.57 -2.11 6.20
CA SER A 25 -5.23 -3.35 6.64
C SER A 25 -6.64 -3.40 6.05
N ILE A 26 -6.82 -4.23 5.03
CA ILE A 26 -8.05 -4.33 4.24
C ILE A 26 -8.66 -5.71 4.42
N ASN A 27 -9.97 -5.77 4.67
CA ASN A 27 -10.68 -7.04 4.67
C ASN A 27 -10.93 -7.46 3.22
N PHE A 28 -10.25 -8.51 2.78
CA PHE A 28 -10.45 -9.10 1.47
C PHE A 28 -11.51 -10.20 1.57
N ILE A 29 -12.59 -10.06 0.83
CA ILE A 29 -13.76 -10.94 0.84
C ILE A 29 -13.91 -11.51 -0.57
N SER A 30 -13.62 -12.80 -0.73
CA SER A 30 -13.89 -13.53 -1.97
C SER A 30 -15.02 -14.55 -1.76
N SER A 31 -15.45 -15.19 -2.85
CA SER A 31 -16.45 -16.27 -2.79
C SER A 31 -16.08 -17.45 -1.88
N GLN A 32 -14.80 -17.62 -1.56
CA GLN A 32 -14.29 -18.77 -0.81
C GLN A 32 -13.73 -18.40 0.57
N GLN A 33 -13.33 -17.15 0.79
CA GLN A 33 -12.60 -16.78 1.99
C GLN A 33 -12.79 -15.30 2.35
N LYS A 34 -12.87 -15.04 3.66
CA LYS A 34 -12.64 -13.71 4.24
C LYS A 34 -11.29 -13.71 4.94
N ALA A 35 -10.42 -12.79 4.56
CA ALA A 35 -9.09 -12.65 5.15
C ALA A 35 -8.70 -11.18 5.22
N THR A 36 -8.04 -10.77 6.30
CA THR A 36 -7.43 -9.44 6.38
C THR A 36 -6.07 -9.49 5.71
N ARG A 37 -5.83 -8.60 4.74
CA ARG A 37 -4.56 -8.43 4.04
C ARG A 37 -4.01 -7.04 4.30
N ILE A 38 -2.68 -6.94 4.36
CA ILE A 38 -1.99 -5.64 4.35
C ILE A 38 -1.67 -5.37 2.89
N LEU A 39 -2.36 -4.40 2.30
CA LEU A 39 -2.20 -4.02 0.90
C LEU A 39 -1.59 -2.62 0.82
N ASN A 40 -0.66 -2.43 -0.11
CA ASN A 40 -0.14 -1.12 -0.44
C ASN A 40 -1.20 -0.34 -1.23
N CYS A 41 -1.66 0.78 -0.67
CA CYS A 41 -2.67 1.64 -1.28
C CYS A 41 -2.02 2.92 -1.79
N ARG A 42 -2.21 3.21 -3.07
CA ARG A 42 -1.73 4.42 -3.72
C ARG A 42 -2.89 5.19 -4.33
N VAL A 43 -2.89 6.52 -4.17
CA VAL A 43 -3.84 7.41 -4.82
C VAL A 43 -3.09 8.40 -5.68
N PHE A 44 -3.48 8.46 -6.94
CA PHE A 44 -2.89 9.29 -7.98
C PHE A 44 -3.92 10.27 -8.50
N THR A 45 -3.48 11.49 -8.80
CA THR A 45 -4.33 12.53 -9.42
C THR A 45 -3.71 13.05 -10.70
N LEU A 46 -4.52 13.19 -11.75
CA LEU A 46 -4.18 13.93 -12.96
C LEU A 46 -4.84 15.31 -12.90
N LYS A 47 -4.03 16.36 -13.05
CA LYS A 47 -4.47 17.76 -12.99
C LYS A 47 -4.41 18.40 -14.38
N THR A 48 -5.25 19.41 -14.62
CA THR A 48 -5.08 20.32 -15.77
C THR A 48 -3.87 21.22 -15.57
N GLU A 49 -3.49 21.96 -16.63
CA GLU A 49 -2.48 23.02 -16.55
C GLU A 49 -2.80 24.07 -15.47
N ASP A 50 -4.09 24.36 -15.26
CA ASP A 50 -4.57 25.26 -14.21
C ASP A 50 -4.58 24.65 -12.79
N GLY A 51 -4.07 23.42 -12.63
CA GLY A 51 -3.97 22.74 -11.33
C GLY A 51 -5.25 22.07 -10.83
N VAL A 52 -6.32 22.03 -11.63
CA VAL A 52 -7.60 21.43 -11.25
C VAL A 52 -7.55 19.92 -11.43
N VAL A 53 -7.92 19.14 -10.41
CA VAL A 53 -7.93 17.67 -10.52
C VAL A 53 -9.05 17.21 -11.46
N GLN A 54 -8.70 16.41 -12.46
CA GLN A 54 -9.66 15.88 -13.46
C GLN A 54 -9.89 14.39 -13.33
N HIS A 55 -8.87 13.65 -12.90
CA HIS A 55 -8.93 12.20 -12.81
C HIS A 55 -8.21 11.70 -11.58
N VAL A 56 -8.77 10.66 -10.97
CA VAL A 56 -8.25 9.98 -9.79
C VAL A 56 -8.08 8.51 -10.11
N LYS A 57 -6.92 7.97 -9.78
CA LYS A 57 -6.64 6.54 -9.81
C LYS A 57 -6.28 6.06 -8.40
N ILE A 58 -7.01 5.07 -7.92
CA ILE A 58 -6.69 4.33 -6.70
C ILE A 58 -6.08 3.00 -7.14
N GLU A 59 -4.94 2.63 -6.58
CA GLU A 59 -4.27 1.37 -6.86
C GLU A 59 -4.04 0.61 -5.55
N LEU A 60 -4.39 -0.68 -5.55
CA LEU A 60 -4.13 -1.62 -4.46
C LEU A 60 -3.18 -2.69 -4.97
N THR A 61 -2.04 -2.84 -4.31
CA THR A 61 -1.05 -3.88 -4.63
C THR A 61 -0.66 -4.68 -3.39
N ASP A 62 -0.29 -5.95 -3.56
CA ASP A 62 0.21 -6.80 -2.47
C ASP A 62 1.71 -7.01 -2.64
N ASP A 63 2.51 -6.82 -1.60
CA ASP A 63 3.96 -7.07 -1.66
C ASP A 63 4.31 -8.56 -1.60
N LYS A 64 3.36 -9.40 -1.18
CA LYS A 64 3.51 -10.87 -1.20
C LYS A 64 3.19 -11.47 -2.57
N ASP A 65 2.45 -10.76 -3.39
CA ASP A 65 2.08 -11.16 -4.75
C ASP A 65 2.27 -9.99 -5.71
N ILE A 66 3.39 -10.03 -6.43
CA ILE A 66 3.79 -8.94 -7.31
C ILE A 66 2.81 -8.70 -8.47
N SER A 67 2.03 -9.72 -8.82
CA SER A 67 1.00 -9.67 -9.88
C SER A 67 -0.36 -9.18 -9.38
N PHE A 68 -0.56 -9.12 -8.06
CA PHE A 68 -1.79 -8.64 -7.46
C PHE A 68 -1.93 -7.13 -7.64
N ILE A 69 -2.87 -6.72 -8.49
CA ILE A 69 -3.21 -5.32 -8.73
C ILE A 69 -4.74 -5.20 -8.87
N TYR A 70 -5.34 -4.33 -8.07
CA TYR A 70 -6.68 -3.80 -8.31
C TYR A 70 -6.59 -2.28 -8.47
N GLU A 71 -7.40 -1.74 -9.37
CA GLU A 71 -7.48 -0.30 -9.56
C GLU A 71 -8.93 0.20 -9.64
N SER A 72 -9.12 1.44 -9.16
CA SER A 72 -10.34 2.21 -9.39
C SER A 72 -9.96 3.52 -10.06
N ASN A 73 -10.62 3.82 -11.19
CA ASN A 73 -10.36 5.03 -11.97
C ASN A 73 -11.68 5.78 -12.14
N PHE A 74 -11.66 7.08 -11.84
CA PHE A 74 -12.83 7.92 -12.06
C PHE A 74 -12.43 9.37 -12.32
N SER A 75 -13.19 10.03 -13.19
CA SER A 75 -13.02 11.44 -13.51
C SER A 75 -13.94 12.32 -12.67
N ARG A 76 -13.65 13.63 -12.64
CA ARG A 76 -14.55 14.64 -12.08
C ARG A 76 -15.96 14.53 -12.66
N LYS A 77 -16.05 14.38 -13.98
CA LYS A 77 -17.31 14.18 -14.70
C LYS A 77 -18.07 12.95 -14.19
N LEU A 78 -17.39 11.80 -14.07
CA LEU A 78 -18.03 10.57 -13.58
C LEU A 78 -18.50 10.72 -12.13
N TYR A 79 -17.73 11.44 -11.30
CA TYR A 79 -18.12 11.72 -9.94
C TYR A 79 -19.41 12.54 -9.87
N ASP A 80 -19.47 13.65 -10.59
CA ASP A 80 -20.63 14.55 -10.60
C ASP A 80 -21.87 13.86 -11.21
N GLU A 81 -21.70 13.04 -12.24
CA GLU A 81 -22.81 12.37 -12.93
C GLU A 81 -23.33 11.12 -12.21
N SER A 82 -22.52 10.45 -11.38
CA SER A 82 -22.90 9.15 -10.82
C SER A 82 -22.54 8.94 -9.35
N ILE A 83 -21.28 9.13 -8.95
CA ILE A 83 -20.82 8.77 -7.60
C ILE A 83 -21.49 9.67 -6.56
N LYS A 84 -21.49 10.98 -6.82
CA LYS A 84 -22.04 11.98 -5.91
C LYS A 84 -23.52 11.74 -5.64
N GLU A 85 -24.30 11.52 -6.69
CA GLU A 85 -25.74 11.27 -6.58
C GLU A 85 -26.06 9.90 -5.97
N THR A 86 -25.34 8.84 -6.39
CA THR A 86 -25.56 7.47 -5.90
C THR A 86 -25.39 7.37 -4.39
N TYR A 87 -24.33 8.00 -3.85
CA TYR A 87 -24.00 7.96 -2.42
C TYR A 87 -24.45 9.22 -1.66
N LYS A 88 -25.20 10.12 -2.32
CA LYS A 88 -25.71 11.38 -1.74
C LYS A 88 -24.62 12.20 -1.07
N LEU A 89 -23.46 12.29 -1.71
CA LEU A 89 -22.31 13.02 -1.19
C LEU A 89 -22.54 14.52 -1.29
N LEU A 90 -22.31 15.24 -0.20
CA LEU A 90 -22.53 16.69 -0.12
C LEU A 90 -21.29 17.51 -0.54
N VAL A 91 -20.16 16.85 -0.72
CA VAL A 91 -18.88 17.49 -1.05
C VAL A 91 -18.66 17.58 -2.56
N ASP A 92 -17.84 18.54 -2.99
CA ASP A 92 -17.34 18.58 -4.36
C ASP A 92 -16.25 17.52 -4.58
N PHE A 93 -15.75 17.44 -5.82
CA PHE A 93 -14.78 16.43 -6.21
C PHE A 93 -13.44 16.57 -5.48
N ASP A 94 -12.94 17.79 -5.29
CA ASP A 94 -11.65 18.03 -4.66
C ASP A 94 -11.71 17.66 -3.16
N ALA A 95 -12.76 18.12 -2.47
CA ALA A 95 -13.02 17.74 -1.09
C ALA A 95 -13.32 16.23 -0.94
N PHE A 96 -13.91 15.59 -1.95
CA PHE A 96 -14.07 14.14 -1.96
C PHE A 96 -12.72 13.41 -1.95
N ILE A 97 -11.76 13.85 -2.76
CA ILE A 97 -10.41 13.25 -2.82
C ILE A 97 -9.65 13.42 -1.50
N GLU A 98 -9.73 14.61 -0.89
CA GLU A 98 -9.15 14.86 0.43
C GLU A 98 -9.77 13.92 1.48
N ASN A 99 -11.09 13.81 1.49
CA ASN A 99 -11.80 12.91 2.41
C ASN A 99 -11.45 11.44 2.15
N LEU A 100 -11.33 11.00 0.90
CA LEU A 100 -10.88 9.65 0.54
C LEU A 100 -9.50 9.36 1.17
N CYS A 101 -8.53 10.27 1.03
CA CYS A 101 -7.20 10.11 1.61
C CYS A 101 -7.26 10.07 3.15
N ILE A 102 -8.10 10.89 3.77
CA ILE A 102 -8.33 10.86 5.23
C ILE A 102 -8.94 9.52 5.66
N PHE A 103 -9.91 9.00 4.91
CA PHE A 103 -10.53 7.70 5.18
C PHE A 103 -9.51 6.57 5.11
N LEU A 104 -8.71 6.54 4.03
CA LEU A 104 -7.61 5.60 3.86
C LEU A 104 -6.59 5.72 5.01
N GLN A 105 -6.23 6.93 5.41
CA GLN A 105 -5.28 7.14 6.50
C GLN A 105 -5.83 6.68 7.85
N LYS A 106 -7.12 6.89 8.11
CA LYS A 106 -7.77 6.48 9.36
C LYS A 106 -7.89 4.96 9.46
N SER A 107 -8.13 4.25 8.36
CA SER A 107 -8.13 2.78 8.38
C SER A 107 -6.76 2.20 8.76
N LEU A 108 -5.67 2.95 8.58
CA LEU A 108 -4.32 2.50 8.98
C LEU A 108 -4.11 2.46 10.49
N LYS A 109 -4.72 3.42 11.21
CA LYS A 109 -4.41 3.66 12.63
C LYS A 109 -5.08 2.66 13.58
N ALA A 110 -5.62 1.56 13.06
CA ALA A 110 -6.45 0.59 13.79
C ALA A 110 -7.56 1.28 14.63
N SER A 111 -8.04 2.44 14.17
CA SER A 111 -9.21 3.04 14.79
C SER A 111 -10.42 2.23 14.33
N ASP A 112 -11.17 1.70 15.28
CA ASP A 112 -12.41 0.96 15.06
C ASP A 112 -13.47 1.75 14.26
N GLU A 113 -13.26 3.04 14.03
CA GLU A 113 -14.20 3.96 13.38
C GLU A 113 -14.34 3.76 11.87
N ILE A 114 -13.30 3.29 11.18
CA ILE A 114 -13.33 3.15 9.71
C ILE A 114 -12.79 1.78 9.33
N THR A 115 -13.54 1.08 8.47
CA THR A 115 -13.15 -0.21 7.91
C THR A 115 -13.29 -0.18 6.40
N ILE A 116 -12.35 -0.84 5.71
CA ILE A 116 -12.32 -0.94 4.26
C ILE A 116 -12.38 -2.40 3.89
N ASP A 117 -13.36 -2.74 3.05
CA ASP A 117 -13.54 -4.08 2.53
C ASP A 117 -13.33 -4.08 1.02
N VAL A 118 -12.53 -5.01 0.53
CA VAL A 118 -12.43 -5.33 -0.90
C VAL A 118 -13.25 -6.59 -1.13
N ILE A 119 -14.30 -6.46 -1.94
CA ILE A 119 -15.17 -7.56 -2.32
C ILE A 119 -14.75 -7.99 -3.72
N ASP A 120 -14.10 -9.15 -3.78
CA ASP A 120 -13.67 -9.81 -5.01
C ASP A 120 -14.82 -10.65 -5.57
N GLY A 121 -15.41 -10.14 -6.65
CA GLY A 121 -16.53 -10.76 -7.34
C GLY A 121 -16.10 -11.26 -8.72
N LYS A 122 -16.65 -12.41 -9.14
CA LYS A 122 -16.35 -13.04 -10.44
C LYS A 122 -16.53 -12.10 -11.64
N GLU A 123 -17.48 -11.18 -11.58
CA GLU A 123 -17.77 -10.23 -12.66
C GLU A 123 -17.43 -8.79 -12.31
N LYS A 124 -17.54 -8.41 -11.04
CA LYS A 124 -17.31 -7.05 -10.56
C LYS A 124 -16.68 -7.09 -9.19
N SER A 125 -15.49 -6.54 -9.08
CA SER A 125 -14.86 -6.28 -7.79
C SER A 125 -15.16 -4.85 -7.36
N LYS A 126 -15.11 -4.61 -6.05
CA LYS A 126 -15.38 -3.28 -5.49
C LYS A 126 -14.67 -3.08 -4.17
N ILE A 127 -14.34 -1.83 -3.89
CA ILE A 127 -13.88 -1.37 -2.59
C ILE A 127 -15.02 -0.64 -1.90
N VAL A 128 -15.29 -1.01 -0.65
CA VAL A 128 -16.38 -0.46 0.15
C VAL A 128 -15.79 0.20 1.39
N PHE A 129 -16.17 1.46 1.60
CA PHE A 129 -15.75 2.24 2.75
C PHE A 129 -16.87 2.28 3.77
N TYR A 130 -16.58 1.80 4.97
CA TYR A 130 -17.51 1.76 6.08
C TYR A 130 -17.08 2.68 7.21
N GLN A 131 -18.07 3.29 7.87
CA GLN A 131 -17.89 4.01 9.11
C GLN A 131 -18.66 3.33 10.24
N LYS A 132 -17.96 2.96 11.31
CA LYS A 132 -18.55 2.44 12.53
C LYS A 132 -19.04 3.60 13.39
N LEU A 133 -20.34 3.67 13.60
CA LEU A 133 -20.97 4.54 14.58
C LEU A 133 -21.25 3.74 15.87
N LYS A 134 -21.64 4.41 16.95
CA LYS A 134 -21.89 3.76 18.26
C LYS A 134 -22.85 2.57 18.21
N LEU A 135 -23.83 2.59 17.29
CA LEU A 135 -24.92 1.60 17.24
C LEU A 135 -24.93 0.75 15.96
N ARG A 136 -24.20 1.16 14.92
CA ARG A 136 -24.20 0.46 13.62
C ARG A 136 -23.00 0.85 12.77
N THR A 137 -22.65 -0.02 11.83
CA THR A 137 -21.74 0.29 10.74
C THR A 137 -22.54 0.76 9.53
N VAL A 138 -22.09 1.85 8.89
CA VAL A 138 -22.75 2.45 7.74
C VAL A 138 -21.78 2.43 6.56
N GLU A 139 -22.27 2.02 5.39
CA GLU A 139 -21.56 2.19 4.12
C GLU A 139 -21.54 3.68 3.75
N VAL A 140 -20.36 4.24 3.57
CA VAL A 140 -20.18 5.66 3.22
C VAL A 140 -20.22 5.82 1.70
N PHE A 141 -19.39 5.05 0.99
CA PHE A 141 -19.40 4.97 -0.46
C PHE A 141 -18.70 3.69 -0.93
N THR A 142 -18.95 3.34 -2.18
CA THR A 142 -18.36 2.18 -2.86
C THR A 142 -17.78 2.61 -4.20
N LEU A 143 -16.60 2.09 -4.54
CA LEU A 143 -15.96 2.31 -5.83
C LEU A 143 -15.76 0.98 -6.56
N PRO A 144 -15.99 0.92 -7.88
CA PRO A 144 -15.69 -0.27 -8.66
C PRO A 144 -14.17 -0.49 -8.68
N LEU A 145 -13.77 -1.75 -8.54
CA LEU A 145 -12.39 -2.19 -8.74
C LEU A 145 -12.32 -3.06 -9.98
N ASN A 146 -11.32 -2.79 -10.80
CA ASN A 146 -11.00 -3.57 -11.97
C ASN A 146 -9.59 -4.15 -11.82
N ILE A 147 -9.38 -5.31 -12.40
CA ILE A 147 -8.04 -5.86 -12.61
C ILE A 147 -7.57 -5.28 -13.96
N PRO A 148 -6.39 -4.63 -14.03
CA PRO A 148 -5.85 -4.13 -15.29
C PRO A 148 -5.61 -5.25 -16.31
N ASP A 149 -5.30 -4.87 -17.56
CA ASP A 149 -4.87 -5.84 -18.57
C ASP A 149 -3.55 -6.53 -18.20
N GLU A 150 -3.34 -7.72 -18.75
CA GLU A 150 -2.17 -8.56 -18.44
C GLU A 150 -0.85 -7.87 -18.81
N ASP A 151 -0.82 -7.10 -19.91
CA ASP A 151 0.38 -6.39 -20.32
C ASP A 151 0.74 -5.30 -19.29
N TYR A 152 -0.26 -4.56 -18.79
CA TYR A 152 -0.07 -3.58 -17.72
C TYR A 152 0.39 -4.23 -16.42
N ILE A 153 -0.23 -5.35 -16.01
CA ILE A 153 0.17 -6.11 -14.82
C ILE A 153 1.64 -6.51 -14.94
N MET A 154 2.05 -7.03 -16.10
CA MET A 154 3.43 -7.48 -16.32
C MET A 154 4.43 -6.31 -16.29
N ARG A 155 4.09 -5.16 -16.91
CA ARG A 155 4.94 -3.96 -16.85
C ARG A 155 5.09 -3.44 -15.42
N LEU A 156 4.00 -3.33 -14.68
CA LEU A 156 4.00 -2.84 -13.30
C LEU A 156 4.72 -3.84 -12.37
N ALA A 157 4.49 -5.14 -12.53
CA ALA A 157 5.19 -6.17 -11.78
C ALA A 157 6.70 -6.13 -12.02
N GLN A 158 7.14 -6.00 -13.27
CA GLN A 158 8.56 -5.85 -13.61
C GLN A 158 9.16 -4.57 -13.00
N CYS A 159 8.42 -3.46 -13.04
CA CYS A 159 8.83 -2.22 -12.41
C CYS A 159 9.01 -2.39 -10.89
N ARG A 160 8.00 -2.94 -10.19
CA ARG A 160 8.06 -3.23 -8.75
C ARG A 160 9.23 -4.15 -8.42
N PHE A 161 9.47 -5.18 -9.22
CA PHE A 161 10.58 -6.11 -9.04
C PHE A 161 11.93 -5.40 -9.12
N ASN A 162 12.12 -4.55 -10.11
CA ASN A 162 13.34 -3.78 -10.28
C ASN A 162 13.57 -2.85 -9.08
N ILE A 163 12.53 -2.15 -8.62
CA ILE A 163 12.61 -1.28 -7.43
C ILE A 163 13.01 -2.10 -6.19
N LEU A 164 12.37 -3.25 -5.97
CA LEU A 164 12.68 -4.11 -4.83
C LEU A 164 14.13 -4.63 -4.89
N ASN A 165 14.61 -5.02 -6.07
CA ASN A 165 16.00 -5.44 -6.25
C ASN A 165 17.01 -4.32 -6.00
N GLU A 166 16.72 -3.11 -6.47
CA GLU A 166 17.56 -1.94 -6.22
C GLU A 166 17.62 -1.62 -4.71
N GLN A 167 16.47 -1.66 -4.03
CA GLN A 167 16.40 -1.47 -2.58
C GLN A 167 17.15 -2.57 -1.82
N LEU A 168 17.01 -3.83 -2.24
CA LEU A 168 17.74 -4.96 -1.67
C LEU A 168 19.25 -4.74 -1.82
N ALA A 169 19.72 -4.43 -3.02
CA ALA A 169 21.14 -4.19 -3.28
C ALA A 169 21.68 -3.02 -2.46
N ALA A 170 20.92 -1.93 -2.31
CA ALA A 170 21.30 -0.79 -1.47
C ALA A 170 21.38 -1.17 0.01
N ARG A 171 20.40 -1.92 0.53
CA ARG A 171 20.37 -2.40 1.92
C ARG A 171 21.51 -3.38 2.21
N THR A 172 21.80 -4.31 1.28
CA THR A 172 22.93 -5.23 1.41
C THR A 172 24.25 -4.46 1.48
N LYS A 173 24.48 -3.49 0.60
CA LYS A 173 25.69 -2.64 0.65
C LYS A 173 25.82 -1.86 1.96
N TYR A 174 24.70 -1.34 2.47
CA TYR A 174 24.67 -0.66 3.76
C TYR A 174 25.04 -1.60 4.91
N LEU A 175 24.45 -2.80 4.95
CA LEU A 175 24.76 -3.82 5.96
C LEU A 175 26.21 -4.26 5.89
N ASP A 176 26.75 -4.52 4.70
CA ASP A 176 28.16 -4.87 4.51
C ASP A 176 29.09 -3.79 5.05
N SER A 177 28.76 -2.53 4.81
CA SER A 177 29.54 -1.38 5.30
C SER A 177 29.46 -1.24 6.83
N ALA A 178 28.28 -1.48 7.39
CA ALA A 178 28.07 -1.52 8.84
C ALA A 178 28.86 -2.66 9.49
N PHE A 179 28.84 -3.86 8.90
CA PHE A 179 29.61 -5.01 9.38
C PHE A 179 31.11 -4.77 9.28
N LYS A 180 31.62 -4.19 8.18
CA LYS A 180 33.04 -3.81 8.08
C LYS A 180 33.44 -2.82 9.17
N THR A 181 32.58 -1.84 9.45
CA THR A 181 32.83 -0.87 10.53
C THR A 181 32.82 -1.55 11.90
N LEU A 182 31.90 -2.49 12.12
CA LEU A 182 31.81 -3.26 13.36
C LEU A 182 33.01 -4.20 13.52
N ASP A 183 33.44 -4.90 12.46
CA ASP A 183 34.64 -5.73 12.44
C ASP A 183 35.87 -4.89 12.82
N ASN A 184 36.03 -3.70 12.25
CA ASN A 184 37.16 -2.82 12.54
C ASN A 184 37.15 -2.29 13.99
N LYS A 185 35.97 -2.05 14.59
CA LYS A 185 35.85 -1.50 15.95
C LYS A 185 35.81 -2.57 17.05
N ASN A 186 35.17 -3.71 16.77
CA ASN A 186 34.99 -4.81 17.71
C ASN A 186 34.77 -6.14 16.94
N PRO A 187 35.86 -6.83 16.55
CA PRO A 187 35.79 -8.10 15.80
C PRO A 187 35.02 -9.22 16.52
N SER A 188 35.12 -9.27 17.85
CA SER A 188 34.44 -10.29 18.66
C SER A 188 32.92 -10.12 18.61
N LEU A 189 32.44 -8.88 18.73
CA LEU A 189 31.02 -8.56 18.61
C LEU A 189 30.50 -8.83 17.19
N ALA A 190 31.27 -8.48 16.17
CA ALA A 190 30.89 -8.74 14.77
C ALA A 190 30.74 -10.24 14.48
N SER A 191 31.68 -11.07 14.94
CA SER A 191 31.60 -12.52 14.83
C SER A 191 30.38 -13.09 15.57
N HIS A 192 30.10 -12.58 16.78
CA HIS A 192 28.93 -12.99 17.54
C HIS A 192 27.62 -12.63 16.82
N VAL A 193 27.48 -11.41 16.30
CA VAL A 193 26.29 -10.98 15.56
C VAL A 193 26.09 -11.83 14.30
N ARG A 194 27.14 -12.12 13.54
CA ARG A 194 27.06 -13.02 12.37
C ARG A 194 26.60 -14.42 12.76
N SER A 195 27.15 -14.99 13.82
CA SER A 195 26.76 -16.31 14.31
C SER A 195 25.28 -16.39 14.72
N VAL A 196 24.75 -15.31 15.32
CA VAL A 196 23.34 -15.19 15.68
C VAL A 196 22.43 -15.09 14.46
N ILE A 197 22.84 -14.35 13.43
CA ILE A 197 22.10 -14.23 12.17
C ILE A 197 22.05 -15.59 11.47
N GLN A 198 23.19 -16.28 11.34
CA GLN A 198 23.27 -17.62 10.75
C GLN A 198 22.35 -18.62 11.46
N GLN A 199 22.35 -18.60 12.80
CA GLN A 199 21.46 -19.46 13.59
C GLN A 199 19.96 -19.16 13.38
N LYS A 200 19.60 -17.90 13.10
CA LYS A 200 18.21 -17.54 12.77
C LYS A 200 17.83 -18.01 11.37
N GLU A 201 18.71 -17.90 10.39
CA GLU A 201 18.49 -18.38 9.02
C GLU A 201 18.35 -19.90 8.98
N ASP A 202 19.17 -20.62 9.75
CA ASP A 202 19.12 -22.09 9.86
C ASP A 202 17.98 -22.60 10.77
N GLY A 203 17.18 -21.69 11.37
CA GLY A 203 16.10 -22.05 12.29
C GLY A 203 16.57 -22.65 13.62
N THR A 204 17.85 -22.53 13.96
CA THR A 204 18.48 -23.11 15.17
C THR A 204 18.57 -22.14 16.36
N TYR A 205 18.12 -20.90 16.18
CA TYR A 205 18.18 -19.86 17.21
C TYR A 205 17.32 -20.20 18.44
N LYS A 206 17.97 -20.51 19.56
CA LYS A 206 17.31 -20.67 20.86
C LYS A 206 17.41 -19.36 21.65
N THR A 207 16.28 -18.78 22.02
CA THR A 207 16.24 -17.60 22.89
C THR A 207 16.78 -18.00 24.27
N ASN A 208 17.93 -17.47 24.66
CA ASN A 208 18.39 -17.59 26.05
C ASN A 208 17.56 -16.63 26.92
N SER A 209 16.56 -17.17 27.62
CA SER A 209 15.75 -16.50 28.63
C SER A 209 16.51 -16.27 29.94
N LYS A 210 17.70 -15.69 29.88
CA LYS A 210 18.43 -15.20 31.06
C LYS A 210 18.74 -13.72 30.94
N LEU A 211 17.68 -12.93 30.86
CA LEU A 211 17.63 -11.54 31.32
C LEU A 211 16.29 -11.35 32.05
N SER A 212 16.09 -12.19 33.06
CA SER A 212 15.31 -11.82 34.24
C SER A 212 16.30 -11.89 35.40
N VAL A 213 16.23 -10.89 36.29
CA VAL A 213 17.08 -10.68 37.47
C VAL A 213 18.38 -9.90 37.20
N LEU A 214 18.27 -8.57 37.10
CA LEU A 214 18.55 -7.64 38.22
C LEU A 214 18.04 -6.23 37.86
#